data_AF-A0A1V9G483-F1
#
_entry.id   AF-A0A1V9G483-F1
#
_cell.length_a   1.000
_cell.length_b   1.000
_cell.length_c   1.000
_cell.angle_alpha   90.00
_cell.angle_beta   90.00
_cell.angle_gamma   90.00
#
_symmetry.space_group_name_H-M   'P 1'
#
loop_
_entity.id
_entity.type
_entity.pdbx_description
1 polymer ?
#
loop_
_entity_poly.entity_id
_entity_poly.type
_entity_poly.pdbx_seq_one_letter_code
_entity_poly.pdbx_strand_id
1 'polypeptide(L)'
;MSEKVAKPNLFSSAKKVDKKESKKEKQSLDITPEIQEVLLNYKEAKTNFKTWEGKKKIAEGALKPYAAEAYLKECKIQKRHIGSFQLGDVLVMVQDRYGTIDEGVATIVDENFPGIIVRTTEYLFDQEVLAQYINEISESLQKSGIPKADLERLILAKEVISVKKGAIETLASYGDKMADLFNAISPVIAFK
;
A
#
# COMPACT_ATOMS: atom_id res chain seq x y z
N MET A 1 33.24 -35.29 16.56
CA MET A 1 32.21 -34.26 16.35
C MET A 1 32.58 -33.49 15.10
N SER A 2 31.64 -33.28 14.18
CA SER A 2 31.86 -32.47 12.98
C SER A 2 30.68 -31.53 12.82
N GLU A 3 30.94 -30.24 12.89
CA GLU A 3 29.92 -29.21 12.70
C GLU A 3 29.43 -29.24 11.25
N LYS A 4 28.13 -29.49 11.06
CA LYS A 4 27.49 -29.25 9.77
C LYS A 4 27.36 -27.73 9.59
N VAL A 5 28.33 -27.13 8.90
CA VAL A 5 28.23 -25.74 8.42
C VAL A 5 26.99 -25.66 7.53
N ALA A 6 25.96 -24.94 7.99
CA ALA A 6 24.74 -24.75 7.22
C ALA A 6 25.05 -23.94 5.95
N LYS A 7 24.72 -24.48 4.77
CA LYS A 7 24.87 -23.76 3.51
C LYS A 7 23.95 -22.52 3.51
N PRO A 8 24.38 -21.37 2.95
CA PRO A 8 23.54 -20.20 2.85
C PRO A 8 22.34 -20.46 1.94
N ASN A 9 21.14 -20.18 2.46
CA ASN A 9 19.86 -20.29 1.77
C ASN A 9 19.64 -19.03 0.90
N LEU A 10 19.28 -19.19 -0.37
CA LEU A 10 19.07 -18.06 -1.29
C LEU A 10 17.92 -17.13 -0.87
N PHE A 11 16.88 -17.66 -0.21
CA PHE A 11 15.66 -16.92 0.13
C PHE A 11 15.84 -15.92 1.28
N SER A 12 16.91 -16.02 2.09
CA SER A 12 17.21 -15.02 3.13
C SER A 12 17.72 -13.69 2.58
N SER A 13 18.07 -13.62 1.30
CA SER A 13 18.85 -12.51 0.69
C SER A 13 18.00 -11.45 -0.03
N ALA A 14 16.68 -11.54 0.08
CA ALA A 14 15.75 -11.08 -0.95
C ALA A 14 14.95 -9.80 -0.53
N LYS A 15 14.22 -9.09 -1.43
CA LYS A 15 13.58 -7.75 -1.20
C LYS A 15 12.03 -7.66 -1.19
N LYS A 16 11.48 -6.69 -0.43
CA LYS A 16 10.39 -6.95 0.53
C LYS A 16 9.02 -6.15 0.37
N VAL A 17 7.95 -6.69 -0.30
CA VAL A 17 6.47 -6.28 -0.52
C VAL A 17 5.32 -6.53 0.55
N ASP A 18 4.16 -5.80 0.68
CA ASP A 18 3.33 -5.67 1.96
C ASP A 18 1.75 -5.75 1.93
N LYS A 19 1.03 -6.29 2.98
CA LYS A 19 -0.41 -5.94 3.35
C LYS A 19 -0.98 -6.47 4.72
N LYS A 20 -2.18 -5.98 5.15
CA LYS A 20 -2.76 -6.02 6.53
C LYS A 20 -4.27 -6.40 6.64
N GLU A 21 -4.69 -6.97 7.77
CA GLU A 21 -6.12 -7.16 8.18
C GLU A 21 -6.46 -6.75 9.65
N SER A 22 -7.69 -7.04 10.13
CA SER A 22 -8.59 -6.07 10.79
C SER A 22 -8.73 -6.13 12.35
N LYS A 23 -9.76 -5.44 12.89
CA LYS A 23 -9.86 -4.91 14.27
C LYS A 23 -10.84 -5.66 15.19
N LYS A 24 -10.53 -5.69 16.50
CA LYS A 24 -11.45 -5.99 17.61
C LYS A 24 -11.82 -4.71 18.39
N GLU A 25 -12.81 -4.82 19.28
CA GLU A 25 -13.43 -3.70 20.02
C GLU A 25 -12.51 -3.07 21.08
N LYS A 26 -12.94 -1.90 21.60
CA LYS A 26 -12.11 -1.00 22.42
C LYS A 26 -12.72 -0.76 23.80
N GLN A 27 -11.87 -0.69 24.82
CA GLN A 27 -12.23 -0.14 26.14
C GLN A 27 -12.23 1.40 26.12
N SER A 28 -12.97 1.99 27.06
CA SER A 28 -13.01 3.44 27.31
C SER A 28 -12.17 3.79 28.54
N LEU A 29 -11.66 5.02 28.59
CA LEU A 29 -10.93 5.59 29.73
C LEU A 29 -11.67 6.83 30.24
N ASP A 30 -11.49 7.14 31.53
CA ASP A 30 -12.04 8.34 32.15
C ASP A 30 -11.29 9.61 31.69
N ILE A 31 -12.00 10.73 31.62
CA ILE A 31 -11.51 12.02 31.09
C ILE A 31 -11.85 13.17 32.03
N THR A 32 -10.98 14.19 32.08
CA THR A 32 -11.22 15.42 32.85
C THR A 32 -12.18 16.38 32.13
N PRO A 33 -12.86 17.31 32.84
CA PRO A 33 -13.78 18.25 32.21
C PRO A 33 -13.13 19.15 31.15
N GLU A 34 -11.90 19.60 31.37
CA GLU A 34 -11.13 20.42 30.41
C GLU A 34 -10.87 19.66 29.10
N ILE A 35 -10.49 18.38 29.22
CA ILE A 35 -10.28 17.50 28.07
C ILE A 35 -11.62 17.15 27.39
N GLN A 36 -12.73 17.09 28.13
CA GLN A 36 -14.06 16.87 27.58
C GLN A 36 -14.50 18.00 26.63
N GLU A 37 -14.21 19.27 26.96
CA GLU A 37 -14.46 20.42 26.08
C GLU A 37 -13.57 20.38 24.82
N VAL A 38 -12.26 20.10 24.98
CA VAL A 38 -11.34 19.94 23.86
C VAL A 38 -11.76 18.80 22.93
N LEU A 39 -12.25 17.68 23.48
CA LEU A 39 -12.78 16.55 22.72
C LEU A 39 -14.10 16.88 21.99
N LEU A 40 -14.93 17.77 22.53
CA LEU A 40 -16.13 18.26 21.85
C LEU A 40 -15.75 19.11 20.63
N ASN A 41 -14.93 20.15 20.85
CA ASN A 41 -14.41 21.02 19.79
C ASN A 41 -13.70 20.21 18.68
N TYR A 42 -12.93 19.19 19.06
CA TYR A 42 -12.31 18.26 18.12
C TYR A 42 -13.33 17.50 17.26
N LYS A 43 -14.39 16.95 17.88
CA LYS A 43 -15.45 16.20 17.17
C LYS A 43 -16.23 17.09 16.22
N GLU A 44 -16.54 18.32 16.62
CA GLU A 44 -17.25 19.29 15.78
C GLU A 44 -16.41 19.72 14.58
N ALA A 45 -15.18 20.18 14.81
CA ALA A 45 -14.25 20.55 13.75
C ALA A 45 -14.05 19.40 12.74
N LYS A 46 -13.94 18.17 13.24
CA LYS A 46 -13.80 16.98 12.39
C LYS A 46 -15.06 16.62 11.60
N THR A 47 -16.24 16.79 12.20
CA THR A 47 -17.52 16.54 11.52
C THR A 47 -17.76 17.57 10.43
N ASN A 48 -17.43 18.84 10.71
CA ASN A 48 -17.43 19.91 9.71
C ASN A 48 -16.42 19.62 8.59
N PHE A 49 -15.19 19.23 8.90
CA PHE A 49 -14.19 18.85 7.89
C PHE A 49 -14.68 17.70 6.99
N LYS A 50 -15.19 16.60 7.56
CA LYS A 50 -15.77 15.48 6.79
C LYS A 50 -16.94 15.94 5.90
N THR A 51 -17.75 16.88 6.37
CA THR A 51 -18.88 17.46 5.61
C THR A 51 -18.39 18.29 4.43
N TRP A 52 -17.39 19.16 4.63
CA TRP A 52 -16.78 19.95 3.56
C TRP A 52 -16.00 19.08 2.56
N GLU A 53 -15.29 18.05 3.02
CA GLU A 53 -14.64 17.05 2.18
C GLU A 53 -15.67 16.26 1.34
N GLY A 54 -16.82 15.91 1.92
CA GLY A 54 -17.95 15.30 1.21
C GLY A 54 -18.53 16.22 0.13
N LYS A 55 -18.83 17.47 0.46
CA LYS A 55 -19.28 18.50 -0.50
C LYS A 55 -18.28 18.70 -1.64
N LYS A 56 -16.98 18.76 -1.32
CA LYS A 56 -15.89 18.84 -2.32
C LYS A 56 -15.92 17.63 -3.26
N LYS A 57 -16.01 16.40 -2.74
CA LYS A 57 -16.07 15.18 -3.56
C LYS A 57 -17.31 15.12 -4.46
N ILE A 58 -18.46 15.63 -3.99
CA ILE A 58 -19.68 15.75 -4.81
C ILE A 58 -19.46 16.74 -5.96
N ALA A 59 -18.90 17.93 -5.68
CA ALA A 59 -18.58 18.92 -6.71
C ALA A 59 -17.54 18.40 -7.73
N GLU A 60 -16.46 17.75 -7.26
CA GLU A 60 -15.50 17.07 -8.13
C GLU A 60 -16.15 15.98 -8.99
N GLY A 61 -17.10 15.22 -8.43
CA GLY A 61 -17.87 14.21 -9.15
C GLY A 61 -18.70 14.80 -10.29
N ALA A 62 -19.31 15.96 -10.09
CA ALA A 62 -20.08 16.68 -11.11
C ALA A 62 -19.18 17.35 -12.16
N LEU A 63 -18.00 17.87 -11.77
CA LEU A 63 -17.07 18.55 -12.68
C LEU A 63 -16.29 17.58 -13.58
N LYS A 64 -16.00 16.35 -13.13
CA LYS A 64 -15.20 15.37 -13.90
C LYS A 64 -15.74 15.03 -15.29
N PRO A 65 -17.04 14.71 -15.48
CA PRO A 65 -17.61 14.46 -16.81
C PRO A 65 -17.45 15.66 -17.75
N TYR A 66 -17.76 16.86 -17.25
CA TYR A 66 -17.65 18.10 -18.03
C TYR A 66 -16.19 18.40 -18.43
N ALA A 67 -15.25 18.25 -17.49
CA ALA A 67 -13.83 18.42 -17.75
C ALA A 67 -13.30 17.41 -18.78
N ALA A 68 -13.75 16.15 -18.73
CA ALA A 68 -13.39 15.13 -19.71
C ALA A 68 -13.94 15.44 -21.11
N GLU A 69 -15.21 15.87 -21.22
CA GLU A 69 -15.81 16.27 -22.50
C GLU A 69 -15.08 17.49 -23.10
N ALA A 70 -14.83 18.52 -22.28
CA ALA A 70 -14.10 19.72 -22.70
C ALA A 70 -12.70 19.38 -23.22
N TYR A 71 -11.96 18.54 -22.48
CA TYR A 71 -10.62 18.06 -22.86
C TYR A 71 -10.63 17.29 -24.19
N LEU A 72 -11.55 16.34 -24.36
CA LEU A 72 -11.66 15.53 -25.59
C LEU A 72 -12.05 16.40 -26.79
N LYS A 73 -12.98 17.34 -26.62
CA LYS A 73 -13.38 18.31 -27.64
C LYS A 73 -12.18 19.14 -28.10
N GLU A 74 -11.39 19.65 -27.17
CA GLU A 74 -10.25 20.50 -27.47
C GLU A 74 -9.09 19.71 -28.10
N CYS A 75 -8.82 18.49 -27.64
CA CYS A 75 -7.86 17.58 -28.28
C CYS A 75 -8.25 17.25 -29.73
N LYS A 76 -9.56 17.11 -30.02
CA LYS A 76 -10.08 16.91 -31.38
C LYS A 76 -9.91 18.15 -32.27
N ILE A 77 -10.08 19.35 -31.72
CA ILE A 77 -9.87 20.63 -32.42
C ILE A 77 -8.39 20.82 -32.74
N GLN A 78 -7.51 20.68 -31.74
CA GLN A 78 -6.06 20.90 -31.91
C GLN A 78 -5.32 19.71 -32.53
N LYS A 79 -5.98 18.56 -32.69
CA LYS A 79 -5.42 17.28 -33.17
C LYS A 79 -4.16 16.82 -32.42
N ARG A 80 -4.07 17.13 -31.12
CA ARG A 80 -2.94 16.82 -30.25
C ARG A 80 -3.36 16.76 -28.78
N HIS A 81 -2.52 16.14 -27.96
CA HIS A 81 -2.59 16.22 -26.50
C HIS A 81 -2.35 17.66 -26.03
N ILE A 82 -3.25 18.22 -25.22
CA ILE A 82 -3.18 19.62 -24.75
C ILE A 82 -2.53 19.78 -23.36
N GLY A 83 -2.32 18.68 -22.62
CA GLY A 83 -1.80 18.72 -21.25
C GLY A 83 -2.82 19.23 -20.23
N SER A 84 -2.32 19.83 -19.16
CA SER A 84 -3.15 20.46 -18.12
C SER A 84 -3.81 21.74 -18.64
N PHE A 85 -5.05 22.00 -18.24
CA PHE A 85 -5.84 23.13 -18.71
C PHE A 85 -6.63 23.79 -17.57
N GLN A 86 -7.06 25.03 -17.77
CA GLN A 86 -7.87 25.76 -16.79
C GLN A 86 -9.37 25.55 -17.02
N LEU A 87 -10.11 25.38 -15.93
CA LEU A 87 -11.57 25.28 -15.90
C LEU A 87 -12.11 26.35 -14.94
N GLY A 88 -12.24 27.58 -15.44
CA GLY A 88 -12.32 28.76 -14.58
C GLY A 88 -11.02 28.93 -13.80
N ASP A 89 -11.10 29.13 -12.50
CA ASP A 89 -9.94 29.29 -11.60
C ASP A 89 -9.32 27.95 -11.14
N VAL A 90 -9.76 26.82 -11.71
CA VAL A 90 -9.33 25.46 -11.31
C VAL A 90 -8.45 24.84 -12.39
N LEU A 91 -7.19 24.54 -12.05
CA LEU A 91 -6.29 23.76 -12.89
C LEU A 91 -6.72 22.29 -12.91
N VAL A 92 -7.06 21.79 -14.10
CA VAL A 92 -7.36 20.38 -14.37
C VAL A 92 -6.13 19.72 -14.99
N MET A 93 -5.75 18.55 -14.47
CA MET A 93 -4.66 17.73 -15.00
C MET A 93 -5.24 16.39 -15.45
N VAL A 94 -5.00 16.02 -16.71
CA VAL A 94 -5.30 14.68 -17.24
C VAL A 94 -4.00 13.88 -17.22
N GLN A 95 -4.04 12.71 -16.61
CA GLN A 95 -2.88 11.85 -16.39
C GLN A 95 -3.26 10.38 -16.58
N ASP A 96 -2.30 9.57 -17.00
CA ASP A 96 -2.47 8.13 -17.14
C ASP A 96 -2.75 7.46 -15.79
N ARG A 97 -3.63 6.46 -15.81
CA ARG A 97 -4.00 5.70 -14.62
C ARG A 97 -3.25 4.37 -14.59
N TYR A 98 -2.20 4.29 -13.77
CA TYR A 98 -1.45 3.06 -13.45
C TYR A 98 -2.25 2.07 -12.56
N GLY A 99 -3.55 1.92 -12.81
CA GLY A 99 -4.42 0.99 -12.09
C GLY A 99 -4.53 -0.34 -12.83
N THR A 100 -4.61 -1.44 -12.09
CA THR A 100 -5.00 -2.73 -12.67
C THR A 100 -6.42 -2.64 -13.22
N ILE A 101 -6.58 -2.91 -14.52
CA ILE A 101 -7.87 -3.17 -15.15
C ILE A 101 -8.21 -4.67 -15.03
N ASP A 102 -9.49 -5.01 -15.09
CA ASP A 102 -9.92 -6.40 -15.20
C ASP A 102 -9.69 -6.96 -16.61
N GLU A 103 -9.66 -8.29 -16.73
CA GLU A 103 -9.38 -9.00 -17.98
C GLU A 103 -10.45 -8.74 -19.07
N GLY A 104 -11.70 -8.48 -18.69
CA GLY A 104 -12.77 -8.17 -19.63
C GLY A 104 -12.57 -6.80 -20.28
N VAL A 105 -12.29 -5.78 -19.48
CA VAL A 105 -11.92 -4.44 -19.97
C VAL A 105 -10.60 -4.50 -20.76
N ALA A 106 -9.60 -5.26 -20.31
CA ALA A 106 -8.35 -5.43 -21.04
C ALA A 106 -8.57 -6.00 -22.44
N THR A 107 -9.41 -7.02 -22.57
CA THR A 107 -9.77 -7.63 -23.86
C THR A 107 -10.41 -6.62 -24.81
N ILE A 108 -11.45 -5.90 -24.33
CA ILE A 108 -12.15 -4.89 -25.13
C ILE A 108 -11.20 -3.76 -25.57
N VAL A 109 -10.27 -3.33 -24.71
CA VAL A 109 -9.30 -2.29 -25.06
C VAL A 109 -8.30 -2.80 -26.10
N ASP A 110 -7.78 -4.02 -25.96
CA ASP A 110 -6.77 -4.56 -26.89
C ASP A 110 -7.36 -4.88 -28.29
N GLU A 111 -8.62 -5.33 -28.35
CA GLU A 111 -9.36 -5.52 -29.61
C GLU A 111 -9.56 -4.21 -30.40
N ASN A 112 -9.85 -3.10 -29.70
CA ASN A 112 -10.19 -1.82 -30.33
C ASN A 112 -8.99 -0.86 -30.45
N PHE A 113 -7.97 -1.03 -29.61
CA PHE A 113 -6.80 -0.16 -29.48
C PHE A 113 -5.53 -0.99 -29.22
N PRO A 114 -5.06 -1.77 -30.22
CA PRO A 114 -3.98 -2.73 -30.04
C PRO A 114 -2.68 -2.06 -29.59
N GLY A 115 -2.01 -2.67 -28.61
CA GLY A 115 -0.72 -2.21 -28.10
C GLY A 115 -0.79 -1.15 -26.98
N ILE A 116 -1.99 -0.80 -26.50
CA ILE A 116 -2.15 0.02 -25.27
C ILE A 116 -1.95 -0.83 -24.01
N ILE A 117 -2.34 -2.11 -24.03
CA ILE A 117 -2.28 -2.98 -22.84
C ILE A 117 -0.88 -3.57 -22.66
N VAL A 118 -0.27 -3.30 -21.51
CA VAL A 118 0.96 -3.97 -21.06
C VAL A 118 0.59 -5.05 -20.05
N ARG A 119 0.88 -6.31 -20.40
CA ARG A 119 0.67 -7.47 -19.52
C ARG A 119 1.98 -7.82 -18.80
N THR A 120 1.96 -7.71 -17.47
CA THR A 120 3.07 -8.15 -16.60
C THR A 120 2.56 -9.26 -15.70
N THR A 121 3.22 -10.43 -15.74
CA THR A 121 2.91 -11.56 -14.86
C THR A 121 3.90 -11.60 -13.70
N GLU A 122 3.41 -11.46 -12.47
CA GLU A 122 4.20 -11.68 -11.26
C GLU A 122 4.01 -13.13 -10.77
N TYR A 123 5.12 -13.84 -10.58
CA TYR A 123 5.12 -15.18 -10.01
C TYR A 123 5.43 -15.11 -8.52
N LEU A 124 4.52 -15.62 -7.69
CA LEU A 124 4.65 -15.65 -6.24
C LEU A 124 4.77 -17.08 -5.74
N PHE A 125 5.65 -17.30 -4.76
CA PHE A 125 5.70 -18.56 -4.02
C PHE A 125 4.70 -18.53 -2.86
N ASP A 126 3.88 -19.57 -2.75
CA ASP A 126 3.14 -19.87 -1.53
C ASP A 126 4.13 -20.02 -0.36
N GLN A 127 3.86 -19.35 0.76
CA GLN A 127 4.82 -19.26 1.86
C GLN A 127 4.91 -20.55 2.69
N GLU A 128 3.82 -21.31 2.81
CA GLU A 128 3.78 -22.55 3.59
C GLU A 128 4.49 -23.66 2.81
N VAL A 129 4.17 -23.80 1.52
CA VAL A 129 4.83 -24.74 0.61
C VAL A 129 6.30 -24.37 0.42
N LEU A 130 6.62 -23.08 0.26
CA LEU A 130 8.02 -22.65 0.14
C LEU A 130 8.81 -23.00 1.40
N ALA A 131 8.28 -22.72 2.60
CA ALA A 131 8.98 -23.02 3.85
C ALA A 131 9.26 -24.53 4.01
N GLN A 132 8.34 -25.38 3.56
CA GLN A 132 8.50 -26.84 3.59
C GLN A 132 9.64 -27.35 2.70
N TYR A 133 9.84 -26.76 1.51
CA TYR A 133 10.79 -27.23 0.49
C TYR A 133 11.94 -26.26 0.20
N ILE A 134 12.18 -25.30 1.10
CA ILE A 134 13.09 -24.17 0.85
C ILE A 134 14.53 -24.62 0.59
N ASN A 135 14.94 -25.73 1.19
CA ASN A 135 16.29 -26.27 1.08
C ASN A 135 16.47 -27.03 -0.23
N GLU A 136 15.50 -27.86 -0.62
CA GLU A 136 15.48 -28.59 -1.89
C GLU A 136 15.44 -27.61 -3.08
N ILE A 137 14.63 -26.56 -2.98
CA ILE A 137 14.55 -25.49 -3.98
C ILE A 137 15.87 -24.71 -4.04
N SER A 138 16.41 -24.28 -2.90
CA SER A 138 17.69 -23.55 -2.84
C SER A 138 18.86 -24.40 -3.36
N GLU A 139 18.93 -25.69 -3.04
CA GLU A 139 19.96 -26.59 -3.58
C GLU A 139 19.80 -26.81 -5.08
N SER A 140 18.57 -26.95 -5.58
CA SER A 140 18.29 -27.12 -7.02
C SER A 140 18.69 -25.87 -7.80
N LEU A 141 18.37 -24.68 -7.28
CA LEU A 141 18.79 -23.41 -7.87
C LEU A 141 20.31 -23.23 -7.86
N GLN A 142 21.01 -23.60 -6.78
CA GLN A 142 22.48 -23.55 -6.74
C GLN A 142 23.15 -24.53 -7.72
N LYS A 143 22.47 -25.62 -8.10
CA LYS A 143 22.94 -26.61 -9.09
C LYS A 143 22.50 -26.31 -10.53
N SER A 144 21.64 -25.31 -10.75
CA SER A 144 20.94 -25.06 -12.02
C SER A 144 21.82 -24.52 -13.17
N GLY A 145 23.10 -24.27 -12.93
CA GLY A 145 24.01 -23.66 -13.92
C GLY A 145 23.77 -22.16 -14.16
N ILE A 146 22.75 -21.55 -13.53
CA ILE A 146 22.47 -20.12 -13.61
C ILE A 146 23.63 -19.33 -12.96
N PRO A 147 24.11 -18.23 -13.59
CA PRO A 147 25.14 -17.37 -13.00
C PRO A 147 24.72 -16.83 -11.63
N LYS A 148 25.69 -16.75 -10.69
CA LYS A 148 25.43 -16.30 -9.31
C LYS A 148 24.74 -14.93 -9.23
N ALA A 149 25.13 -13.99 -10.10
CA ALA A 149 24.54 -12.65 -10.17
C ALA A 149 23.06 -12.65 -10.59
N ASP A 150 22.62 -13.65 -11.36
CA ASP A 150 21.22 -13.80 -11.76
C ASP A 150 20.42 -14.61 -10.73
N LEU A 151 21.03 -15.60 -10.07
CA LEU A 151 20.46 -16.25 -8.88
C LEU A 151 20.15 -15.26 -7.75
N GLU A 152 21.03 -14.28 -7.53
CA GLU A 152 20.84 -13.20 -6.55
C GLU A 152 19.70 -12.23 -6.93
N ARG A 153 19.29 -12.21 -8.21
CA ARG A 153 18.16 -11.40 -8.72
C ARG A 153 16.86 -12.19 -8.89
N LEU A 154 16.94 -13.52 -8.87
CA LEU A 154 15.83 -14.44 -9.07
C LEU A 154 14.82 -14.43 -7.92
N ILE A 155 15.26 -14.09 -6.69
CA ILE A 155 14.42 -14.16 -5.49
C ILE A 155 14.37 -12.80 -4.79
N LEU A 156 13.14 -12.28 -4.64
CA LEU A 156 12.79 -11.09 -3.86
C LEU A 156 11.73 -11.54 -2.81
N ALA A 157 11.88 -11.25 -1.51
CA ALA A 157 11.08 -11.80 -0.39
C ALA A 157 10.67 -10.69 0.60
N LYS A 158 9.66 -10.82 1.50
CA LYS A 158 9.21 -9.77 2.48
C LYS A 158 9.80 -9.86 3.91
N GLU A 159 10.19 -8.70 4.46
CA GLU A 159 10.46 -8.40 5.87
C GLU A 159 9.38 -7.41 6.28
N VAL A 160 8.63 -7.77 7.30
CA VAL A 160 7.87 -6.80 8.04
C VAL A 160 8.52 -6.76 9.42
N ILE A 161 9.43 -5.82 9.64
CA ILE A 161 9.87 -5.52 11.01
C ILE A 161 8.70 -4.79 11.67
N SER A 162 7.72 -5.57 12.11
CA SER A 162 6.53 -5.10 12.80
C SER A 162 6.68 -5.38 14.28
N VAL A 163 6.37 -4.36 15.07
CA VAL A 163 6.09 -4.54 16.49
C VAL A 163 4.93 -5.54 16.60
N LYS A 164 5.14 -6.63 17.33
CA LYS A 164 4.16 -7.73 17.47
C LYS A 164 2.80 -7.18 17.88
N LYS A 165 1.73 -7.61 17.20
CA LYS A 165 0.34 -7.30 17.60
C LYS A 165 0.14 -7.75 19.05
N GLY A 166 -0.28 -6.82 19.92
CA GLY A 166 -0.36 -7.04 21.37
C GLY A 166 0.86 -6.55 22.18
N ALA A 167 1.93 -6.02 21.58
CA ALA A 167 3.05 -5.46 22.36
C ALA A 167 2.62 -4.31 23.29
N ILE A 168 1.63 -3.51 22.88
CA ILE A 168 0.97 -2.48 23.70
C ILE A 168 0.24 -3.10 24.91
N GLU A 169 -0.40 -4.26 24.72
CA GLU A 169 -1.13 -4.98 25.78
C GLU A 169 -0.16 -5.55 26.83
N THR A 170 1.08 -5.84 26.43
CA THR A 170 2.15 -6.30 27.33
C THR A 170 2.95 -5.19 28.02
N LEU A 171 2.74 -3.90 27.67
CA LEU A 171 3.55 -2.78 28.19
C LEU A 171 3.69 -2.75 29.72
N ALA A 172 2.58 -2.97 30.43
CA ALA A 172 2.56 -2.97 31.90
C ALA A 172 3.43 -4.07 32.53
N SER A 173 3.72 -5.16 31.80
CA SER A 173 4.59 -6.25 32.29
C SER A 173 6.09 -5.88 32.30
N TYR A 174 6.48 -4.76 31.69
CA TYR A 174 7.87 -4.31 31.61
C TYR A 174 8.28 -3.29 32.69
N GLY A 175 7.38 -2.95 33.62
CA GLY A 175 7.67 -2.07 34.77
C GLY A 175 8.28 -0.74 34.37
N ASP A 176 9.40 -0.36 34.99
CA ASP A 176 10.09 0.92 34.76
C ASP A 176 10.53 1.11 33.29
N LYS A 177 10.74 0.03 32.53
CA LYS A 177 11.10 0.06 31.10
C LYS A 177 9.91 0.24 30.16
N MET A 178 8.70 0.38 30.70
CA MET A 178 7.48 0.60 29.92
C MET A 178 7.58 1.86 29.05
N ALA A 179 8.13 2.96 29.59
CA ALA A 179 8.27 4.22 28.87
C ALA A 179 9.24 4.09 27.68
N ASP A 180 10.39 3.43 27.90
CA ASP A 180 11.39 3.17 26.85
C ASP A 180 10.79 2.33 25.71
N LEU A 181 10.07 1.26 26.06
CA LEU A 181 9.41 0.40 25.09
C LEU A 181 8.29 1.13 24.33
N PHE A 182 7.47 1.93 25.03
CA PHE A 182 6.42 2.75 24.42
C PHE A 182 6.98 3.76 23.40
N ASN A 183 8.09 4.42 23.74
CA ASN A 183 8.77 5.34 22.83
C ASN A 183 9.39 4.59 21.63
N ALA A 184 10.09 3.48 21.88
CA ALA A 184 10.74 2.68 20.84
C ALA A 184 9.77 2.09 19.81
N ILE A 185 8.56 1.69 20.22
CA ILE A 185 7.54 1.17 19.30
C ILE A 185 6.70 2.26 18.62
N SER A 186 6.88 3.53 19.01
CA SER A 186 6.28 4.73 18.40
C SER A 186 4.82 4.53 17.93
N PRO A 187 3.89 4.20 18.85
CA PRO A 187 2.55 3.76 18.47
C PRO A 187 1.76 4.88 17.79
N VAL A 188 1.03 4.55 16.74
CA VAL A 188 0.24 5.52 15.97
C VAL A 188 -0.97 6.00 16.79
N ILE A 189 -0.84 7.19 17.38
CA ILE A 189 -1.92 7.90 18.07
C ILE A 189 -2.85 8.53 17.01
N ALA A 190 -3.75 7.72 16.45
CA ALA A 190 -4.70 8.15 15.43
C ALA A 190 -6.00 8.69 16.04
N PHE A 191 -6.14 10.02 16.06
CA PHE A 191 -7.41 10.68 16.38
C PHE A 191 -8.43 10.50 15.24
N LYS A 192 -9.66 10.05 15.54
CA LYS A 192 -10.63 9.51 14.56
C LYS A 192 -11.95 10.28 14.46
#